data_AF-Q08RL2-F1
#
_entry.id   AF-Q08RL2-F1
#
_cell.length_a   1.000
_cell.length_b   1.000
_cell.length_c   1.000
_cell.angle_alpha   90.00
_cell.angle_beta   90.00
_cell.angle_gamma   90.00
#
_symmetry.space_group_name_H-M   'P 1'
#
loop_
_entity.id
_entity.type
_entity.pdbx_description
1 polymer ?
#
loop_
_entity_poly.entity_id
_entity_poly.type
_entity_poly.pdbx_seq_one_letter_code
_entity_poly.pdbx_strand_id
1 'polypeptide(L)'
;MSTRQPKPSTPAERTGSAAGGPTLRVIRGEGKRRPPEPLTSRDAVARVLIEAGADLLLRHISSARAEEIERQVDQVLELFDRVDSAPVLMPVLRRHLDELEALMRETRARRPLRRGG
;
A
#
# COMPACT_ATOMS: atom_id res chain seq x y z
N MET A 1 -58.74 -13.57 12.16
CA MET A 1 -58.86 -15.04 12.00
C MET A 1 -57.66 -15.49 11.18
N SER A 2 -56.53 -15.89 11.76
CA SER A 2 -56.21 -17.21 12.37
C SER A 2 -56.47 -18.38 11.42
N THR A 3 -55.43 -18.87 10.75
CA THR A 3 -55.14 -20.31 10.66
C THR A 3 -53.62 -20.55 10.63
N ARG A 4 -53.24 -21.59 11.36
CA ARG A 4 -51.88 -22.08 11.66
C ARG A 4 -51.31 -22.92 10.49
N GLN A 5 -49.98 -22.88 10.36
CA GLN A 5 -48.98 -23.97 10.20
C GLN A 5 -49.45 -25.46 10.23
N PRO A 6 -48.59 -26.49 9.98
CA PRO A 6 -47.46 -26.70 9.01
C PRO A 6 -47.37 -28.18 8.50
N LYS A 7 -46.20 -28.55 7.93
CA LYS A 7 -45.46 -29.84 8.04
C LYS A 7 -45.57 -30.89 6.88
N PRO A 8 -44.62 -31.87 6.79
CA PRO A 8 -43.72 -32.03 5.63
C PRO A 8 -43.73 -33.46 5.05
N SER A 9 -42.97 -33.74 3.99
CA SER A 9 -42.51 -35.11 3.66
C SER A 9 -41.28 -35.09 2.74
N THR A 10 -40.11 -35.21 3.39
CA THR A 10 -39.04 -36.22 3.15
C THR A 10 -38.32 -36.32 1.78
N PRO A 11 -37.11 -36.93 1.77
CA PRO A 11 -35.93 -36.33 1.16
C PRO A 11 -35.50 -37.08 -0.11
N ALA A 12 -34.82 -36.37 -1.00
CA ALA A 12 -33.96 -37.00 -1.99
C ALA A 12 -32.55 -36.45 -1.79
N GLU A 13 -31.85 -37.05 -0.83
CA GLU A 13 -30.40 -37.21 -0.91
C GLU A 13 -30.06 -37.71 -2.32
N ARG A 14 -29.46 -36.83 -3.12
CA ARG A 14 -28.51 -37.27 -4.14
C ARG A 14 -27.14 -36.87 -3.65
N THR A 15 -26.52 -37.86 -3.02
CA THR A 15 -25.09 -38.04 -2.88
C THR A 15 -24.39 -37.70 -4.19
N GLY A 16 -23.82 -36.51 -4.24
CA GLY A 16 -22.81 -36.08 -5.21
C GLY A 16 -21.49 -35.95 -4.47
N SER A 17 -20.70 -37.01 -4.55
CA SER A 17 -19.40 -37.19 -3.92
C SER A 17 -18.37 -36.13 -4.36
N ALA A 18 -17.70 -35.55 -3.36
CA ALA A 18 -16.31 -35.09 -3.32
C ALA A 18 -15.64 -34.54 -4.60
N ALA A 19 -15.37 -33.23 -4.59
CA ALA A 19 -14.05 -32.67 -4.87
C ALA A 19 -13.98 -31.21 -4.35
N GLY A 20 -14.15 -31.04 -3.03
CA GLY A 20 -13.92 -29.78 -2.35
C GLY A 20 -12.43 -29.48 -2.25
N GLY A 21 -11.79 -29.11 -3.35
CA GLY A 21 -10.55 -28.34 -3.28
C GLY A 21 -10.90 -26.89 -2.98
N PRO A 22 -10.23 -26.20 -2.04
CA PRO A 22 -10.44 -24.78 -1.83
C PRO A 22 -10.03 -24.05 -3.11
N THR A 23 -11.00 -23.77 -3.98
CA THR A 23 -10.77 -22.97 -5.17
C THR A 23 -10.56 -21.55 -4.68
N LEU A 24 -9.29 -21.14 -4.59
CA LEU A 24 -8.93 -19.77 -4.25
C LEU A 24 -9.61 -18.84 -5.26
N ARG A 25 -10.63 -18.11 -4.79
CA ARG A 25 -11.29 -17.10 -5.60
C ARG A 25 -10.45 -15.84 -5.56
N VAL A 26 -9.93 -15.44 -6.72
CA VAL A 26 -9.22 -14.17 -6.86
C VAL A 26 -10.24 -13.04 -6.74
N ILE A 27 -10.24 -12.35 -5.60
CA ILE A 27 -10.97 -11.10 -5.45
C ILE A 27 -10.19 -10.07 -6.26
N ARG A 28 -10.80 -9.55 -7.33
CA ARG A 28 -10.22 -8.49 -8.16
C ARG A 28 -10.13 -7.25 -7.27
N GLY A 29 -8.91 -6.87 -6.89
CA GLY A 29 -8.71 -5.64 -6.14
C GLY A 29 -9.08 -4.44 -7.01
N GLU A 30 -10.15 -3.72 -6.65
CA GLU A 30 -10.53 -2.40 -7.19
C GLU A 30 -9.52 -1.29 -6.81
N GLY A 31 -8.30 -1.67 -6.42
CA GLY A 31 -7.24 -0.77 -6.01
C GLY A 31 -6.79 0.06 -7.22
N LYS A 32 -7.42 1.22 -7.42
CA LYS A 32 -6.89 2.24 -8.31
C LYS A 32 -5.49 2.56 -7.81
N ARG A 33 -4.47 2.27 -8.63
CA ARG A 33 -3.11 2.74 -8.36
C ARG A 33 -3.18 4.25 -8.21
N ARG A 34 -2.98 4.74 -6.99
CA ARG A 34 -2.92 6.17 -6.77
C ARG A 34 -1.70 6.69 -7.51
N PRO A 35 -1.84 7.79 -8.26
CA PRO A 35 -0.68 8.49 -8.78
C PRO A 35 0.22 8.86 -7.60
N PRO A 36 1.55 8.94 -7.82
CA PRO A 36 2.46 9.40 -6.78
C PRO A 36 1.98 10.76 -6.27
N GLU A 37 1.61 10.79 -4.99
CA GLU A 37 1.20 12.02 -4.32
C GLU A 37 2.46 12.86 -4.07
N PRO A 38 2.44 14.16 -4.42
CA PRO A 38 3.61 15.00 -4.20
C PRO A 38 3.92 15.10 -2.71
N LEU A 39 5.19 15.09 -2.35
CA LEU A 39 5.64 15.19 -0.96
C LEU A 39 5.56 16.65 -0.53
N THR A 40 4.39 17.08 -0.06
CA THR A 40 4.14 18.46 0.37
C THR A 40 3.86 18.57 1.86
N SER A 41 3.81 17.46 2.59
CA SER A 41 3.49 17.41 4.01
C SER A 41 4.21 16.27 4.72
N ARG A 42 4.28 16.37 6.06
CA ARG A 42 4.78 15.31 6.94
C ARG A 42 4.06 13.99 6.74
N ASP A 43 2.74 14.02 6.63
CA ASP A 43 1.92 12.84 6.35
C ASP A 43 2.27 12.15 5.03
N ALA A 44 2.54 12.93 3.98
CA ALA A 44 2.95 12.37 2.68
C ALA A 44 4.30 11.64 2.80
N VAL A 45 5.23 12.19 3.59
CA VAL A 45 6.54 11.58 3.87
C VAL A 45 6.40 10.34 4.76
N ALA A 46 5.53 10.37 5.77
CA ALA A 46 5.24 9.20 6.60
C ALA A 46 4.65 8.04 5.78
N ARG A 47 3.77 8.33 4.81
CA ARG A 47 3.27 7.32 3.86
C ARG A 47 4.39 6.70 3.04
N VAL A 48 5.39 7.49 2.62
CA VAL A 48 6.56 6.97 1.90
C VAL A 48 7.33 5.94 2.72
N LEU A 49 7.56 6.20 4.02
CA LEU A 49 8.20 5.22 4.90
C LEU A 49 7.39 3.93 5.00
N ILE A 50 6.07 4.03 5.17
CA ILE A 50 5.19 2.86 5.23
C ILE A 50 5.24 2.07 3.92
N GLU A 51 5.20 2.75 2.77
CA GLU A 51 5.32 2.12 1.46
C GLU A 51 6.67 1.44 1.25
N ALA A 52 7.77 2.11 1.61
CA ALA A 52 9.12 1.57 1.50
C ALA A 52 9.31 0.35 2.43
N GLY A 53 8.82 0.42 3.66
CA GLY A 53 8.82 -0.71 4.59
C GLY A 53 8.00 -1.88 4.08
N ALA A 54 6.82 -1.63 3.50
CA ALA A 54 6.03 -2.66 2.84
C ALA A 54 6.77 -3.27 1.64
N ASP A 55 7.42 -2.45 0.81
CA ASP A 55 8.21 -2.92 -0.32
C ASP A 55 9.44 -3.73 0.12
N LEU A 56 10.08 -3.39 1.24
CA LEU A 56 11.16 -4.18 1.83
C LEU A 56 10.66 -5.55 2.30
N LEU A 57 9.53 -5.59 3.02
CA LEU A 57 8.91 -6.83 3.51
C LEU A 57 8.49 -7.75 2.35
N LEU A 58 8.02 -7.16 1.25
CA LEU A 58 7.69 -7.86 0.01
C LEU A 58 8.92 -8.13 -0.89
N ARG A 59 10.13 -7.79 -0.42
CA ARG A 59 11.42 -7.96 -1.12
C ARG A 59 11.47 -7.30 -2.50
N HIS A 60 10.73 -6.20 -2.69
CA HIS A 60 10.79 -5.37 -3.89
C HIS A 60 12.00 -4.42 -3.89
N ILE A 61 12.60 -4.17 -2.72
CA ILE A 61 13.82 -3.38 -2.54
C ILE A 61 14.83 -4.08 -1.63
N SER A 62 16.10 -3.68 -1.69
CA SER A 62 17.15 -4.14 -0.79
C SER A 62 17.12 -3.41 0.55
N SER A 63 17.71 -4.01 1.59
CA SER A 63 17.89 -3.37 2.90
C SER A 63 18.67 -2.06 2.79
N ALA A 64 19.79 -2.06 2.06
CA ALA A 64 20.59 -0.85 1.84
C ALA A 64 19.78 0.30 1.22
N ARG A 65 18.82 -0.03 0.33
CA ARG A 65 17.94 0.97 -0.29
C ARG A 65 16.85 1.45 0.67
N ALA A 66 16.30 0.57 1.50
CA ALA A 66 15.35 0.95 2.54
C ALA A 66 16.01 1.91 3.55
N GLU A 67 17.23 1.60 3.99
CA GLU A 67 18.00 2.48 4.88
C GLU A 67 18.32 3.85 4.24
N GLU A 68 18.58 3.90 2.93
CA GLU A 68 18.76 5.17 2.21
C GLU A 68 17.49 6.02 2.25
N ILE A 69 16.33 5.41 2.01
CA ILE A 69 15.02 6.07 2.11
C ILE A 69 14.79 6.57 3.55
N GLU A 70 15.05 5.73 4.56
CA GLU A 70 14.88 6.08 5.98
C GLU A 70 15.73 7.30 6.36
N ARG A 71 17.04 7.28 6.05
CA ARG A 71 17.94 8.41 6.34
C ARG A 71 17.49 9.72 5.69
N GLN A 72 16.99 9.64 4.46
CA GLN A 72 16.56 10.82 3.72
C GLN A 72 15.22 11.37 4.24
N VAL A 73 14.32 10.48 4.69
CA VAL A 73 13.10 10.89 5.38
C VAL A 73 13.40 11.58 6.71
N ASP A 74 14.31 11.04 7.52
CA ASP A 74 14.68 11.65 8.81
C ASP A 74 15.17 13.10 8.62
N GLN A 75 16.04 13.33 7.63
CA GLN A 75 16.52 14.68 7.27
C GLN A 75 15.38 15.61 6.86
N VAL A 76 14.42 15.11 6.07
CA VAL A 76 13.24 15.87 5.65
C VAL A 76 12.35 16.23 6.84
N LEU A 77 12.14 15.29 7.78
CA LEU A 77 11.34 15.52 8.98
C LEU A 77 11.97 16.56 9.91
N GLU A 78 13.29 16.51 10.08
CA GLU A 78 14.03 17.56 10.79
C GLU A 78 13.90 18.92 10.09
N LEU A 79 13.98 18.96 8.76
CA LEU A 79 13.81 20.20 8.00
C LEU A 79 12.40 20.77 8.14
N PHE A 80 11.36 19.94 8.22
CA PHE A 80 10.00 20.42 8.51
C PHE A 80 9.96 21.16 9.87
N ASP A 81 10.50 20.58 10.95
CA ASP A 81 10.54 21.25 12.27
C ASP A 81 11.30 22.58 12.22
N ARG A 82 12.41 22.62 11.48
CA ARG A 82 13.22 23.84 11.34
C ARG A 82 12.52 24.89 10.48
N VAL A 83 11.82 24.51 9.41
CA VAL A 83 11.06 25.42 8.55
C VAL A 83 9.90 26.06 9.31
N ASP A 84 9.24 25.33 10.21
CA ASP A 84 8.19 25.88 11.08
C ASP A 84 8.69 27.08 11.91
N SER A 85 9.99 27.06 12.29
CA SER A 85 10.64 28.16 13.02
C SER A 85 11.35 29.18 12.11
N ALA A 86 11.76 28.77 10.91
CA ALA A 86 12.54 29.58 9.98
C ALA A 86 12.10 29.31 8.51
N PRO A 87 11.09 30.03 8.00
CA PRO A 87 10.54 29.81 6.65
C PRO A 87 11.54 29.97 5.50
N VAL A 88 12.67 30.65 5.74
CA VAL A 88 13.78 30.80 4.77
C VAL A 88 14.37 29.45 4.33
N LEU A 89 14.21 28.39 5.13
CA LEU A 89 14.67 27.04 4.82
C LEU A 89 13.76 26.29 3.84
N MET A 90 12.61 26.84 3.47
CA MET A 90 11.64 26.19 2.57
C MET A 90 12.24 25.71 1.23
N PRO A 91 13.13 26.46 0.55
CA PRO A 91 13.76 25.98 -0.68
C PRO A 91 14.68 24.76 -0.46
N VAL A 92 15.32 24.68 0.70
CA VAL A 92 16.17 23.54 1.08
C VAL A 92 15.28 22.32 1.30
N LEU A 93 14.22 22.47 2.10
CA LEU A 93 13.22 21.42 2.30
C LEU A 93 12.66 20.93 0.96
N ARG A 94 12.35 21.84 0.03
CA ARG A 94 11.83 21.47 -1.30
C ARG A 94 12.80 20.60 -2.08
N ARG A 95 14.09 20.95 -2.10
CA ARG A 95 15.12 20.14 -2.75
C ARG A 95 15.19 18.73 -2.16
N HIS A 96 15.19 18.60 -0.84
CA HIS A 96 15.22 17.28 -0.19
C HIS A 96 13.98 16.44 -0.50
N LEU A 97 12.80 17.07 -0.58
CA LEU A 97 11.56 16.40 -0.99
C LEU A 97 11.64 15.90 -2.44
N ASP A 98 12.18 16.70 -3.35
CA ASP A 98 12.35 16.31 -4.76
C ASP A 98 13.35 15.14 -4.89
N GLU A 99 14.45 15.16 -4.13
CA GLU A 99 15.43 14.06 -4.10
C GLU A 99 14.81 12.76 -3.53
N LEU A 100 14.04 12.85 -2.45
CA LEU A 100 13.30 11.72 -1.88
C LEU A 100 12.26 11.16 -2.87
N GLU A 101 11.55 12.03 -3.58
CA GLU A 101 10.59 11.61 -4.61
C GLU A 101 11.28 10.87 -5.76
N ALA A 102 12.43 11.36 -6.22
CA ALA A 102 13.23 10.70 -7.25
C ALA A 102 13.66 9.28 -6.80
N LEU A 103 14.14 9.15 -5.56
CA LEU A 103 14.54 7.88 -4.96
C LEU A 103 13.38 6.86 -4.97
N MET A 104 12.17 7.33 -4.61
CA MET A 104 10.96 6.51 -4.57
C MET A 104 10.42 6.15 -5.96
N ARG A 105 10.52 7.05 -6.94
CA ARG A 105 10.13 6.75 -8.33
C ARG A 105 10.98 5.63 -8.90
N GLU A 106 12.29 5.63 -8.64
CA GLU A 106 13.19 4.57 -9.07
C GLU A 106 12.82 3.22 -8.43
N THR A 107 12.54 3.22 -7.12
CA THR A 107 12.02 2.04 -6.41
C THR A 107 10.76 1.47 -7.07
N ARG A 108 9.77 2.33 -7.37
CA ARG A 108 8.52 1.90 -8.02
C ARG A 108 8.70 1.46 -9.47
N ALA A 109 9.66 2.02 -10.20
CA ALA A 109 9.96 1.60 -11.57
C ALA A 109 10.57 0.19 -11.62
N ARG A 110 11.36 -0.18 -10.59
CA ARG A 110 11.96 -1.51 -10.46
C ARG A 110 10.95 -2.57 -9.98
N ARG A 111 9.81 -2.15 -9.42
CA ARG A 111 8.72 -3.07 -9.06
C ARG A 111 8.21 -3.73 -10.34
N PRO A 112 8.29 -5.07 -10.46
CA PRO A 112 7.74 -5.75 -11.62
C PRO A 112 6.25 -5.43 -11.69
N LEU A 113 5.86 -4.71 -12.74
CA LEU A 113 4.49 -4.62 -13.18
C LEU A 113 4.05 -6.06 -13.45
N ARG A 114 3.39 -6.70 -12.47
CA ARG A 114 2.51 -7.84 -12.78
C ARG A 114 1.42 -7.27 -13.68
N ARG A 115 1.72 -7.23 -14.98
CA ARG A 115 0.76 -7.14 -16.07
C ARG A 115 -0.15 -8.34 -15.83
N GLY A 116 -1.37 -8.05 -15.40
CA GLY A 116 -2.39 -9.09 -15.26
C GLY A 116 -2.51 -9.83 -16.58
N GLY A 117 -2.28 -11.14 -16.54
CA GLY A 117 -2.87 -12.09 -17.47
C GLY A 117 -4.22 -12.52 -16.93
#